data_AF-R6JNA5-F1
#
_entry.id   AF-R6JNA5-F1
#
_cell.length_a   1.000
_cell.length_b   1.000
_cell.length_c   1.000
_cell.angle_alpha   90.00
_cell.angle_beta   90.00
_cell.angle_gamma   90.00
#
_symmetry.space_group_name_H-M   'P 1'
#
loop_
_entity.id
_entity.type
_entity.pdbx_description
1 polymer ?
#
loop_
_entity_poly.entity_id
_entity_poly.type
_entity_poly.pdbx_seq_one_letter_code
_entity_poly.pdbx_strand_id
1 'polypeptide(L)'
;MCLFPTLEKALDFDTYVYDRLIKFPNKEEIFGKQQIYDARDQVCASEPNLLINATEISFDSLWNLVRSYDGVMFPAHVDKTANSLIANLGFIPPDSCFKTAEVRDLKKLHQLKRDNPYLEQCRIISNSDAHYLEHINEPNLTIQVEERSAEAVVRALL
;
A
#
# COMPACT_ATOMS: atom_id res chain seq x y z
N MET A 1 -1.03 1.16 -1.12
CA MET A 1 -0.11 1.55 -0.04
C MET A 1 -0.51 2.89 0.50
N CYS A 2 -0.44 3.06 1.83
CA CYS A 2 -0.63 4.32 2.51
C CYS A 2 0.62 4.60 3.36
N LEU A 3 1.23 5.77 3.21
CA LEU A 3 2.42 6.18 3.96
C LEU A 3 2.10 7.46 4.74
N PHE A 4 2.63 7.57 5.95
CA PHE A 4 2.37 8.67 6.87
C PHE A 4 3.68 9.28 7.36
N PRO A 5 3.71 10.60 7.66
CA PRO A 5 4.93 11.29 8.06
C PRO A 5 5.44 10.88 9.45
N THR A 6 4.56 10.32 10.30
CA THR A 6 4.86 9.96 11.69
C THR A 6 4.20 8.64 12.07
N LEU A 7 4.79 7.93 13.05
CA LEU A 7 4.21 6.70 13.60
C LEU A 7 2.81 6.92 14.20
N GLU A 8 2.59 8.02 14.93
CA GLU A 8 1.29 8.34 15.55
C GLU A 8 0.17 8.35 14.51
N LYS A 9 0.32 9.13 13.43
CA LYS A 9 -0.64 9.16 12.31
C LYS A 9 -0.87 7.79 11.67
N ALA A 10 0.17 6.97 11.55
CA ALA A 10 0.05 5.62 11.01
C ALA A 10 -0.78 4.72 11.92
N LEU A 11 -0.59 4.81 13.24
CA LEU A 11 -1.36 4.04 14.23
C LEU A 11 -2.81 4.52 14.36
N ASP A 12 -3.05 5.83 14.26
CA ASP A 12 -4.41 6.37 14.23
C ASP A 12 -5.18 5.88 13.00
N PHE A 13 -4.52 5.87 11.83
CA PHE A 13 -5.11 5.32 10.61
C PHE A 13 -5.31 3.80 10.69
N ASP A 14 -4.35 3.07 11.27
CA ASP A 14 -4.46 1.62 11.51
C ASP A 14 -5.71 1.30 12.37
N THR A 15 -5.91 2.05 13.46
CA THR A 15 -7.11 1.93 14.31
C THR A 15 -8.38 2.16 13.48
N TYR A 16 -8.43 3.22 12.66
CA TYR A 16 -9.57 3.52 11.79
C TYR A 16 -9.87 2.39 10.79
N VAL A 17 -8.83 1.79 10.20
CA VAL A 17 -8.94 0.66 9.27
C VAL A 17 -9.42 -0.58 10.01
N TYR A 18 -8.86 -0.86 11.18
CA TYR A 18 -9.21 -2.03 11.98
C TYR A 18 -10.68 -2.02 12.43
N ASP A 19 -11.21 -0.84 12.78
CA ASP A 19 -12.62 -0.66 13.14
C ASP A 19 -13.58 -0.93 11.97
N ARG A 20 -13.09 -0.85 10.73
CA ARG A 20 -13.84 -1.11 9.48
C ARG A 20 -13.50 -2.44 8.84
N LEU A 21 -12.72 -3.28 9.51
CA LEU A 21 -12.50 -4.65 9.10
C LEU A 21 -13.79 -5.44 9.27
N ILE A 22 -14.19 -6.20 8.26
CA ILE A 22 -15.26 -7.18 8.38
C ILE A 22 -14.82 -8.26 9.37
N LYS A 23 -15.35 -8.22 10.59
CA LYS A 23 -14.96 -9.12 11.68
C LYS A 23 -15.48 -10.53 11.41
N PHE A 24 -14.61 -11.35 10.84
CA PHE A 24 -14.86 -12.76 10.53
C PHE A 24 -13.72 -13.62 11.06
N PRO A 25 -13.97 -14.75 11.73
CA PRO A 25 -12.90 -15.57 12.31
C PRO A 25 -11.89 -16.07 11.26
N ASN A 26 -10.61 -15.99 11.58
CA ASN A 26 -9.55 -16.59 10.77
C ASN A 26 -9.59 -18.13 10.87
N LYS A 27 -9.40 -18.81 9.73
CA LYS A 27 -9.20 -20.27 9.67
C LYS A 27 -7.73 -20.54 9.39
N GLU A 28 -6.96 -20.78 10.45
CA GLU A 28 -5.49 -20.90 10.35
C GLU A 28 -5.04 -22.01 9.40
N GLU A 29 -5.82 -23.09 9.29
CA GLU A 29 -5.54 -24.21 8.39
C GLU A 29 -5.65 -23.84 6.90
N ILE A 30 -6.33 -22.73 6.58
CA ILE A 30 -6.51 -22.23 5.22
C ILE A 30 -5.65 -21.00 4.96
N PHE A 31 -5.68 -20.02 5.86
CA PHE A 31 -5.10 -18.69 5.66
C PHE A 31 -3.77 -18.49 6.40
N GLY A 32 -3.35 -19.46 7.21
CA GLY A 32 -2.16 -19.36 8.04
C GLY A 32 -2.40 -18.63 9.35
N LYS A 33 -1.35 -18.58 10.17
CA LYS A 33 -1.36 -17.93 11.49
C LYS A 33 -1.20 -16.42 11.34
N GLN A 34 -1.91 -15.67 12.17
CA GLN A 34 -1.78 -14.22 12.27
C GLN A 34 -1.28 -13.90 13.68
N GLN A 35 0.05 -13.84 13.85
CA GLN A 35 0.71 -13.75 15.15
C GLN A 35 1.18 -12.32 15.44
N ILE A 36 1.02 -11.89 16.68
CA ILE A 36 1.52 -10.62 17.19
C ILE A 36 2.80 -10.90 17.98
N TYR A 37 3.85 -10.18 17.64
CA TYR A 37 5.18 -10.33 18.25
C TYR A 37 5.49 -9.13 19.14
N ASP A 38 6.19 -9.37 20.24
CA ASP A 38 6.72 -8.32 21.10
C ASP A 38 8.12 -7.84 20.63
N ALA A 39 8.68 -6.87 21.34
CA ALA A 39 10.01 -6.31 21.04
C ALA A 39 11.19 -7.30 21.25
N ARG A 40 10.93 -8.51 21.77
CA ARG A 40 11.92 -9.58 21.97
C ARG A 40 11.75 -10.71 20.96
N ASP A 41 10.98 -10.48 19.90
CA ASP A 41 10.66 -11.46 18.85
C ASP A 41 9.93 -12.69 19.40
N GLN A 42 9.08 -12.49 20.42
CA GLN A 42 8.25 -13.55 20.99
C GLN A 42 6.78 -13.35 20.63
N VAL A 43 6.11 -14.44 20.25
CA VAL A 43 4.67 -14.44 20.02
C VAL A 43 3.96 -14.13 21.33
N CYS A 44 3.26 -13.00 21.40
CA CYS A 44 2.55 -12.54 22.58
C CYS A 44 1.02 -12.63 22.44
N ALA A 45 0.50 -12.67 21.20
CA ALA A 45 -0.91 -12.86 20.91
C ALA A 45 -1.14 -13.36 19.46
N SER A 46 -2.40 -13.63 19.11
CA SER A 46 -2.84 -13.87 17.74
C SER A 46 -4.05 -13.00 17.41
N GLU A 47 -4.16 -12.57 16.14
CA GLU A 47 -5.32 -11.85 15.64
C GLU A 47 -6.43 -12.85 15.25
N PRO A 48 -7.59 -12.84 15.94
CA PRO A 48 -8.66 -13.80 15.71
C PRO A 48 -9.44 -13.56 14.42
N ASN A 49 -9.46 -12.34 13.87
CA ASN A 49 -10.22 -11.99 12.67
C ASN A 49 -9.36 -12.09 11.41
N LEU A 50 -9.93 -12.60 10.31
CA LEU A 50 -9.26 -12.74 9.03
C LEU A 50 -8.84 -11.38 8.44
N LEU A 51 -7.53 -11.13 8.32
CA LEU A 51 -6.99 -9.82 7.90
C LEU A 51 -6.90 -9.62 6.38
N ILE A 52 -6.90 -10.70 5.59
CA ILE A 52 -6.77 -10.59 4.11
C ILE A 52 -8.05 -10.06 3.43
N ASN A 53 -9.16 -9.99 4.17
CA ASN A 53 -10.43 -9.51 3.63
C ASN A 53 -10.41 -7.99 3.39
N ALA A 54 -11.26 -7.56 2.46
CA ALA A 54 -11.51 -6.13 2.26
C ALA A 54 -12.13 -5.48 3.52
N THR A 55 -11.83 -4.20 3.70
CA THR A 55 -12.50 -3.35 4.69
C THR A 55 -13.69 -2.64 4.06
N GLU A 56 -14.51 -1.99 4.89
CA GLU A 56 -15.63 -1.15 4.42
C GLU A 56 -15.17 0.20 3.81
N ILE A 57 -13.86 0.43 3.69
CA ILE A 57 -13.30 1.67 3.15
C ILE A 57 -13.32 1.60 1.62
N SER A 58 -14.09 2.48 0.99
CA SER A 58 -14.14 2.58 -0.47
C SER A 58 -12.87 3.21 -1.05
N PHE A 59 -12.48 2.78 -2.25
CA PHE A 59 -11.34 3.36 -2.96
C PHE A 59 -11.50 4.87 -3.21
N ASP A 60 -12.70 5.31 -3.59
CA ASP A 60 -13.00 6.70 -3.95
C ASP A 60 -12.85 7.65 -2.74
N SER A 61 -13.17 7.17 -1.53
CA SER A 61 -13.02 7.96 -0.30
C SER A 61 -11.61 7.90 0.29
N LEU A 62 -10.82 6.87 -0.08
CA LEU A 62 -9.52 6.58 0.51
C LEU A 62 -8.52 7.73 0.35
N TRP A 63 -8.56 8.44 -0.78
CA TRP A 63 -7.69 9.61 -0.98
C TRP A 63 -7.90 10.66 0.11
N ASN A 64 -9.11 11.16 0.26
CA ASN A 64 -9.44 12.19 1.25
C ASN A 64 -9.20 11.72 2.68
N LEU A 65 -9.52 10.45 2.95
CA LEU A 65 -9.26 9.83 4.24
C LEU A 65 -7.77 9.82 4.56
N VAL A 66 -6.90 9.32 3.69
CA VAL A 66 -5.46 9.28 3.96
C VAL A 66 -4.88 10.68 4.10
N ARG A 67 -5.39 11.65 3.32
CA ARG A 67 -5.01 13.06 3.45
C ARG A 67 -5.42 13.68 4.79
N SER A 68 -6.50 13.23 5.44
CA SER A 68 -6.87 13.74 6.77
C SER A 68 -5.91 13.30 7.89
N TYR A 69 -5.06 12.31 7.62
CA TYR A 69 -3.96 11.87 8.50
C TYR A 69 -2.59 12.35 7.98
N ASP A 70 -2.56 13.36 7.11
CA ASP A 70 -1.35 13.91 6.48
C ASP A 70 -0.57 12.91 5.62
N GLY A 71 -1.17 11.76 5.32
CA GLY A 71 -0.54 10.69 4.56
C GLY A 71 -0.65 10.85 3.04
N VAL A 72 -0.04 9.91 2.33
CA VAL A 72 -0.18 9.73 0.89
C VAL A 72 -0.63 8.31 0.60
N MET A 73 -1.49 8.14 -0.40
CA MET A 73 -1.83 6.83 -0.92
C MET A 73 -1.46 6.71 -2.39
N PHE A 74 -1.04 5.51 -2.76
CA PHE A 74 -0.81 5.12 -4.15
C PHE A 74 -1.12 3.63 -4.32
N PRO A 75 -1.60 3.20 -5.50
CA PRO A 75 -1.78 1.78 -5.78
C PRO A 75 -0.40 1.12 -5.92
N ALA A 76 -0.19 0.04 -5.16
CA ALA A 76 1.03 -0.75 -5.25
C ALA A 76 0.97 -1.74 -6.42
N HIS A 77 2.14 -2.05 -6.99
CA HIS A 77 2.37 -3.09 -8.00
C HIS A 77 1.17 -3.27 -8.96
N VAL A 78 0.80 -2.19 -9.68
CA VAL A 78 -0.43 -2.13 -10.50
C VAL A 78 -0.45 -3.16 -11.64
N ASP A 79 0.71 -3.70 -11.97
CA ASP A 79 0.95 -4.70 -13.00
C ASP A 79 0.83 -6.15 -12.50
N LYS A 80 0.55 -6.34 -11.21
CA LYS A 80 0.30 -7.66 -10.62
C LYS A 80 -1.10 -8.14 -10.99
N THR A 81 -1.22 -9.43 -11.29
CA THR A 81 -2.48 -10.06 -11.76
C THR A 81 -3.47 -10.37 -10.63
N ALA A 82 -3.10 -10.13 -9.37
CA ALA A 82 -3.95 -10.30 -8.20
C ALA A 82 -3.61 -9.24 -7.16
N ASN A 83 -4.61 -8.84 -6.36
CA ASN A 83 -4.49 -7.85 -5.28
C ASN A 83 -3.90 -6.49 -5.73
N SER A 84 -4.06 -6.14 -7.01
CA SER A 84 -3.71 -4.83 -7.56
C SER A 84 -4.97 -4.06 -7.92
N LEU A 85 -4.86 -2.74 -8.04
CA LEU A 85 -5.99 -1.89 -8.42
C LEU A 85 -6.66 -2.36 -9.72
N ILE A 86 -5.85 -2.58 -10.76
CA ILE A 86 -6.34 -2.96 -12.08
C ILE A 86 -6.88 -4.40 -12.08
N ALA A 87 -6.23 -5.33 -11.35
CA ALA A 87 -6.74 -6.70 -11.26
C ALA A 87 -8.09 -6.79 -10.52
N ASN A 88 -8.32 -5.93 -9.52
CA ASN A 88 -9.54 -5.95 -8.71
C ASN A 88 -10.69 -5.17 -9.35
N LEU A 89 -10.42 -4.00 -9.95
CA LEU A 89 -11.47 -3.13 -10.54
C LEU A 89 -11.58 -3.27 -12.05
N GLY A 90 -10.57 -3.79 -12.73
CA GLY A 90 -10.48 -3.84 -14.19
C GLY A 90 -10.00 -2.55 -14.87
N PHE A 91 -9.94 -1.43 -14.13
CA PHE A 91 -9.54 -0.11 -14.63
C PHE A 91 -9.04 0.79 -13.49
N ILE A 92 -8.47 1.93 -13.85
CA ILE A 92 -8.18 3.02 -12.90
C ILE A 92 -9.38 3.99 -12.90
N PRO A 93 -10.07 4.22 -11.77
CA PRO A 93 -11.19 5.14 -11.72
C PRO A 93 -10.82 6.55 -12.23
N PRO A 94 -11.64 7.17 -13.10
CA PRO A 94 -11.28 8.44 -13.74
C PRO A 94 -11.20 9.62 -12.75
N ASP A 95 -11.90 9.51 -11.63
CA ASP A 95 -11.90 10.44 -10.49
C ASP A 95 -10.80 10.12 -9.46
N SER A 96 -9.91 9.17 -9.76
CA SER A 96 -8.73 8.90 -8.94
C SER A 96 -7.92 10.18 -8.72
N CYS A 97 -7.43 10.36 -7.50
CA CYS A 97 -6.65 11.55 -7.12
C CYS A 97 -5.16 11.26 -6.87
N PHE A 98 -4.73 10.00 -6.90
CA PHE A 98 -3.35 9.63 -6.62
C PHE A 98 -2.37 10.17 -7.66
N LYS A 99 -1.19 10.57 -7.21
CA LYS A 99 -0.16 11.22 -8.03
C LYS A 99 1.04 10.33 -8.30
N THR A 100 1.11 9.20 -7.60
CA THR A 100 2.13 8.18 -7.75
C THR A 100 1.46 6.82 -7.94
N ALA A 101 2.09 5.94 -8.71
CA ALA A 101 1.72 4.53 -8.82
C ALA A 101 2.99 3.68 -8.80
N GLU A 102 2.90 2.49 -8.20
CA GLU A 102 4.01 1.54 -8.20
C GLU A 102 3.83 0.50 -9.30
N VAL A 103 4.89 0.29 -10.09
CA VAL A 103 4.98 -0.76 -11.11
C VAL A 103 6.13 -1.68 -10.72
N ARG A 104 5.84 -2.98 -10.56
CA ARG A 104 6.84 -3.98 -10.19
C ARG A 104 7.78 -4.26 -11.36
N ASP A 105 7.25 -4.61 -12.52
CA ASP A 105 8.05 -4.86 -13.73
C ASP A 105 8.03 -3.65 -14.66
N LEU A 106 9.06 -2.80 -14.54
CA LEU A 106 9.20 -1.60 -15.36
C LEU A 106 9.29 -1.90 -16.87
N LYS A 107 9.59 -3.13 -17.30
CA LYS A 107 9.56 -3.51 -18.72
C LYS A 107 8.14 -3.42 -19.31
N LYS A 108 7.12 -3.55 -18.46
CA LYS A 108 5.70 -3.45 -18.86
C LYS A 108 5.18 -2.02 -18.86
N LEU A 109 5.94 -1.05 -18.35
CA LEU A 109 5.46 0.30 -18.11
C LEU A 109 4.86 0.97 -19.36
N HIS A 110 5.51 0.82 -20.52
CA HIS A 110 5.01 1.39 -21.76
C HIS A 110 3.64 0.84 -22.17
N GLN A 111 3.44 -0.47 -22.01
CA GLN A 111 2.15 -1.10 -22.32
C GLN A 111 1.10 -0.69 -21.28
N LEU A 112 1.44 -0.69 -19.99
CA LEU A 112 0.54 -0.29 -18.91
C LEU A 112 0.04 1.14 -19.08
N LYS A 113 0.91 2.08 -19.44
CA LYS A 113 0.54 3.47 -19.70
C LYS A 113 -0.37 3.62 -20.92
N ARG A 114 -0.15 2.83 -21.98
CA ARG A 114 -1.02 2.80 -23.15
C ARG A 114 -2.43 2.32 -22.79
N ASP A 115 -2.52 1.25 -21.99
CA ASP A 115 -3.79 0.66 -21.59
C ASP A 115 -4.48 1.46 -20.50
N ASN A 116 -3.72 2.22 -19.71
CA ASN A 116 -4.21 3.04 -18.60
C ASN A 116 -3.58 4.45 -18.67
N PRO A 117 -4.10 5.34 -19.53
CA PRO A 117 -3.54 6.68 -19.76
C PRO A 117 -3.41 7.55 -18.50
N TYR A 118 -4.19 7.26 -17.44
CA TYR A 118 -4.04 7.91 -16.13
C TYR A 118 -2.61 7.79 -15.57
N LEU A 119 -1.88 6.71 -15.89
CA LEU A 119 -0.50 6.53 -15.43
C LEU A 119 0.49 7.50 -16.08
N GLU A 120 0.13 8.20 -17.16
CA GLU A 120 1.01 9.19 -17.80
C GLU A 120 1.21 10.44 -16.94
N GLN A 121 0.22 10.82 -16.14
CA GLN A 121 0.31 11.92 -15.18
C GLN A 121 0.85 11.48 -13.81
N CYS A 122 1.09 10.19 -13.61
CA CYS A 122 1.59 9.67 -12.36
C CYS A 122 3.12 9.61 -12.36
N ARG A 123 3.71 9.92 -11.21
CA ARG A 123 5.06 9.46 -10.89
C ARG A 123 5.05 7.93 -10.80
N ILE A 124 6.06 7.30 -11.37
CA ILE A 124 6.20 5.84 -11.33
C ILE A 124 7.33 5.49 -10.38
N ILE A 125 7.02 4.66 -9.40
CA ILE A 125 7.99 4.06 -8.48
C ILE A 125 7.99 2.54 -8.64
N SER A 126 9.01 1.89 -8.10
CA SER A 126 9.12 0.44 -8.06
C SER A 126 9.83 0.05 -6.77
N ASN A 127 9.29 -0.93 -6.06
CA ASN A 127 9.85 -1.46 -4.81
C ASN A 127 10.00 -2.98 -4.93
N SER A 128 10.73 -3.59 -4.00
CA SER A 128 10.96 -5.04 -4.02
C SER A 128 9.76 -5.87 -3.56
N ASP A 129 8.85 -5.31 -2.76
CA ASP A 129 7.78 -6.06 -2.07
C ASP A 129 8.38 -7.29 -1.31
N ALA A 130 9.58 -7.09 -0.74
CA ALA A 130 10.39 -8.15 -0.17
C ALA A 130 9.82 -8.65 1.17
N HIS A 131 9.62 -9.96 1.27
CA HIS A 131 9.21 -10.65 2.49
C HIS A 131 10.39 -11.38 3.18
N TYR A 132 11.57 -11.35 2.56
CA TYR A 132 12.83 -11.92 3.05
C TYR A 132 13.97 -10.95 2.74
N LEU A 133 15.01 -10.95 3.57
CA LEU A 133 16.12 -9.98 3.48
C LEU A 133 16.86 -10.07 2.13
N GLU A 134 17.09 -11.27 1.65
CA GLU A 134 17.75 -11.56 0.38
C GLU A 134 16.95 -11.12 -0.86
N HIS A 135 15.67 -10.79 -0.68
CA HIS A 135 14.81 -10.27 -1.76
C HIS A 135 14.74 -8.74 -1.76
N ILE A 136 15.38 -8.05 -0.82
CA ILE A 136 15.47 -6.59 -0.83
C ILE A 136 16.30 -6.19 -2.06
N ASN A 137 15.74 -5.31 -2.89
CA ASN A 137 16.45 -4.81 -4.06
C ASN A 137 17.68 -4.00 -3.63
N GLU A 138 18.75 -4.13 -4.42
CA GLU A 138 19.87 -3.18 -4.39
C GLU A 138 19.37 -1.74 -4.59
N PRO A 139 20.07 -0.71 -4.04
CA PRO A 139 19.63 0.69 -4.03
C PRO A 139 19.78 1.39 -5.40
N ASN A 140 19.33 0.72 -6.46
CA ASN A 140 19.37 1.21 -7.85
C ASN A 140 18.22 2.17 -8.17
N LEU A 141 17.18 2.19 -7.32
CA LEU A 141 16.00 3.04 -7.46
C LEU A 141 16.02 4.11 -6.39
N THR A 142 15.81 5.36 -6.79
CA THR A 142 15.87 6.51 -5.89
C THR A 142 14.71 7.45 -6.14
N ILE A 143 14.31 8.17 -5.08
CA ILE A 143 13.38 9.28 -5.13
C ILE A 143 14.11 10.54 -4.69
N GLN A 144 13.89 11.64 -5.39
CA GLN A 144 14.44 12.94 -5.00
C GLN A 144 13.53 13.56 -3.94
N VAL A 145 14.12 13.99 -2.84
CA VAL A 145 13.45 14.58 -1.68
C VAL A 145 14.22 15.82 -1.23
N GLU A 146 13.52 16.78 -0.65
CA GLU A 146 14.13 18.02 -0.14
C GLU A 146 15.08 17.77 1.03
N GLU A 147 14.78 16.77 1.85
CA GLU A 147 15.58 16.35 3.00
C GLU A 147 15.36 14.85 3.29
N ARG A 148 16.23 14.25 4.11
CA ARG A 148 16.16 12.83 4.48
C ARG A 148 15.19 12.61 5.65
N SER A 149 13.91 12.93 5.43
CA SER A 149 12.83 12.74 6.42
C SER A 149 11.67 11.94 5.83
N ALA A 150 10.91 11.23 6.69
CA ALA A 150 9.70 10.51 6.27
C ALA A 150 8.66 11.47 5.68
N GLU A 151 8.55 12.67 6.25
CA GLU A 151 7.67 13.72 5.75
C GLU A 151 8.06 14.14 4.33
N ALA A 152 9.35 14.39 4.06
CA ALA A 152 9.79 14.76 2.71
C ALA A 152 9.54 13.64 1.68
N VAL A 153 9.65 12.37 2.07
CA VAL A 153 9.25 11.23 1.23
C VAL A 153 7.76 11.25 0.93
N VAL A 154 6.90 11.43 1.95
CA VAL A 154 5.44 11.53 1.78
C VAL A 154 5.09 12.70 0.85
N ARG A 155 5.69 13.88 1.05
CA ARG A 155 5.49 15.06 0.19
C ARG A 155 5.93 14.78 -1.26
N ALA A 156 7.05 14.11 -1.46
CA ALA A 156 7.57 13.78 -2.79
C ALA A 156 6.72 12.74 -3.53
N LEU A 157 5.80 12.04 -2.88
CA LEU A 157 4.89 11.07 -3.50
C LEU A 157 3.51 11.64 -3.83
N LEU A 158 3.21 12.86 -3.36
CA LEU A 158 2.10 13.69 -3.83
C LEU A 158 2.45 14.33 -5.19
#